data_AF-A0A7S3XYB6-F1
#
_entry.id   AF-A0A7S3XYB6-F1
#
_cell.length_a   1.000
_cell.length_b   1.000
_cell.length_c   1.000
_cell.angle_alpha   90.00
_cell.angle_beta   90.00
_cell.angle_gamma   90.00
#
_symmetry.space_group_name_H-M   'P 1'
#
loop_
_entity.id
_entity.type
_entity.pdbx_description
1 polymer ?
#
loop_
_entity_poly.entity_id
_entity_poly.type
_entity_poly.pdbx_seq_one_letter_code
_entity_poly.pdbx_strand_id
1 'polypeptide(L)'
;MEQFDVDQEYMKLVIQFGFVVVFSGACRLASIAALLNNIFEFHLDSNKLLRASARPRAVAVADIAPWGLMMEVLGVVGVVSNCGLLLLTAPTLDAYVPEFLEVSRVDSHTWAIGTLLLLVIIEHVLVALRVFIQYTVPDVPKDVRMQIDDEMMRENHRVRLQALNDMSKQGVIISPDSFSGPASEWPSLEGKRRRKKSFIFF
;
A
#
# COMPACT_ATOMS: atom_id res chain seq x y z
N MET A 1 -18.26 22.81 18.35
CA MET A 1 -17.76 21.44 18.14
C MET A 1 -16.42 21.57 17.47
N GLU A 2 -15.42 20.86 17.97
CA GLU A 2 -14.05 20.89 17.44
C GLU A 2 -14.01 20.20 16.07
N GLN A 3 -13.07 20.62 15.21
CA GLN A 3 -12.90 20.00 13.90
C GLN A 3 -12.07 18.72 14.04
N PHE A 4 -12.53 17.64 13.40
CA PHE A 4 -11.84 16.36 13.44
C PHE A 4 -10.57 16.43 12.59
N ASP A 5 -9.42 16.24 13.24
CA ASP A 5 -8.09 16.20 12.61
C ASP A 5 -7.64 14.75 12.43
N VAL A 6 -7.64 14.29 11.19
CA VAL A 6 -7.30 12.91 10.82
C VAL A 6 -5.80 12.64 11.02
N ASP A 7 -4.93 13.65 10.87
CA ASP A 7 -3.48 13.49 10.95
C ASP A 7 -3.05 13.17 12.38
N GLN A 8 -3.72 13.76 13.37
CA GLN A 8 -3.48 13.44 14.78
C GLN A 8 -3.89 12.00 15.12
N GLU A 9 -4.98 11.50 14.53
CA GLU A 9 -5.41 10.10 14.75
C GLU A 9 -4.41 9.11 14.12
N TYR A 10 -3.91 9.40 12.91
CA TYR A 10 -2.85 8.59 12.31
C TYR A 10 -1.55 8.64 13.12
N MET A 11 -1.17 9.80 13.64
CA MET A 11 0.03 9.93 14.47
C MET A 11 -0.04 9.03 15.71
N LYS A 12 -1.19 8.95 16.39
CA LYS A 12 -1.38 8.04 17.53
C LYS A 12 -1.16 6.57 17.13
N LEU A 13 -1.74 6.15 16.00
CA LEU A 13 -1.60 4.78 15.49
C LEU A 13 -0.13 4.47 15.14
N VAL A 14 0.57 5.39 14.51
CA VAL A 14 1.99 5.24 14.13
C VAL A 14 2.88 5.14 15.37
N ILE A 15 2.65 5.97 16.39
CA ILE A 15 3.38 5.90 17.66
C ILE A 15 3.15 4.55 18.34
N GLN A 16 1.90 4.09 18.44
CA GLN A 16 1.57 2.80 19.03
C GLN A 16 2.20 1.64 18.25
N PHE A 17 2.16 1.67 16.92
CA PHE A 17 2.84 0.71 16.06
C PHE A 17 4.35 0.70 16.33
N GLY A 18 4.97 1.87 16.43
CA GLY A 18 6.39 2.01 16.76
C GLY A 18 6.75 1.35 18.09
N PHE A 19 5.94 1.55 19.15
CA PHE A 19 6.17 0.88 20.43
C PHE A 19 6.12 -0.64 20.34
N VAL A 20 5.19 -1.19 19.56
CA VAL A 20 5.05 -2.64 19.38
C VAL A 20 6.24 -3.21 18.62
N VAL A 21 6.64 -2.59 17.50
CA VAL A 21 7.66 -3.13 16.60
C VAL A 21 9.07 -2.93 17.15
N VAL A 22 9.38 -1.74 17.69
CA VAL A 22 10.75 -1.42 18.14
C VAL A 22 11.13 -2.15 19.42
N PHE A 23 10.15 -2.43 20.30
CA PHE A 23 10.37 -3.04 21.61
C PHE A 23 9.78 -4.45 21.76
N SER A 24 9.45 -5.12 20.66
CA SER A 24 8.84 -6.47 20.69
C SER A 24 9.67 -7.50 21.45
N GLY A 25 11.00 -7.45 21.36
CA GLY A 25 11.90 -8.36 22.05
C GLY A 25 11.99 -8.09 23.57
N ALA A 26 11.77 -6.85 23.99
CA ALA A 26 11.86 -6.45 25.40
C ALA A 26 10.52 -6.67 26.14
N CYS A 27 9.38 -6.38 25.51
CA CYS A 27 8.07 -6.46 26.14
C CYS A 27 7.10 -7.33 25.35
N ARG A 28 6.96 -8.60 25.75
CA ARG A 28 6.05 -9.58 25.14
C ARG A 28 4.56 -9.20 25.23
N LEU A 29 4.18 -8.33 26.17
CA LEU A 29 2.78 -7.91 26.37
C LEU A 29 2.39 -6.69 25.52
N ALA A 30 3.35 -6.02 24.86
CA ALA A 30 3.10 -4.80 24.10
C ALA A 30 2.05 -5.01 23.00
N SER A 31 2.13 -6.11 22.26
CA SER A 31 1.18 -6.42 21.18
C SER A 31 -0.25 -6.64 21.69
N ILE A 32 -0.40 -7.27 22.87
CA ILE A 32 -1.73 -7.50 23.48
C ILE A 32 -2.30 -6.17 23.98
N ALA A 33 -1.49 -5.36 24.65
CA ALA A 33 -1.89 -4.03 25.12
C ALA A 33 -2.31 -3.14 23.94
N ALA A 34 -1.56 -3.17 22.85
CA ALA A 34 -1.89 -2.46 21.61
C ALA A 34 -3.21 -2.96 20.99
N LEU A 35 -3.46 -4.27 20.97
CA LEU A 35 -4.71 -4.81 20.46
C LEU A 35 -5.91 -4.33 21.29
N LEU A 36 -5.80 -4.38 22.62
CA LEU A 36 -6.85 -3.86 23.51
C LEU A 36 -7.06 -2.36 23.29
N ASN A 37 -5.98 -1.59 23.18
CA ASN A 37 -6.08 -0.16 22.90
C ASN A 37 -6.80 0.10 21.57
N ASN A 38 -6.49 -0.65 20.51
CA ASN A 38 -7.15 -0.52 19.21
C ASN A 38 -8.65 -0.81 19.26
N ILE A 39 -9.08 -1.80 20.05
CA ILE A 39 -10.50 -2.11 20.22
C ILE A 39 -11.21 -0.93 20.91
N PHE A 40 -10.64 -0.41 21.99
CA PHE A 40 -11.22 0.75 22.69
C PHE A 40 -11.22 1.99 21.80
N GLU A 41 -10.11 2.29 21.14
CA GLU A 41 -9.97 3.48 20.29
C GLU A 41 -10.94 3.42 19.11
N PHE A 42 -11.18 2.26 18.49
CA PHE A 42 -12.21 2.13 17.46
C PHE A 42 -13.60 2.58 17.93
N HIS A 43 -13.98 2.22 19.15
CA HIS A 43 -15.25 2.66 19.73
C HIS A 43 -15.25 4.14 20.09
N LEU A 44 -14.13 4.64 20.63
CA LEU A 44 -13.96 6.04 21.00
C LEU A 44 -13.97 6.95 19.78
N ASP A 45 -13.28 6.59 18.70
CA ASP A 45 -13.23 7.33 17.44
C ASP A 45 -14.59 7.37 16.75
N SER A 46 -15.30 6.23 16.72
CA SER A 46 -16.67 6.19 16.20
C SER A 46 -17.59 7.13 16.98
N ASN A 47 -17.51 7.11 18.31
CA ASN A 47 -18.29 8.02 19.15
C ASN A 47 -17.85 9.49 18.98
N LYS A 48 -16.56 9.75 18.80
CA LYS A 48 -15.99 11.09 18.56
C LYS A 48 -16.47 11.67 17.24
N LEU A 49 -16.51 10.87 16.18
CA LEU A 49 -17.02 11.27 14.86
C LEU A 49 -18.53 11.51 14.86
N LEU A 50 -19.29 10.68 15.57
CA LEU A 50 -20.75 10.76 15.57
C LEU A 50 -21.32 11.81 16.54
N ARG A 51 -20.65 12.05 17.68
CA ARG A 51 -21.23 12.85 18.77
C ARG A 51 -20.39 14.04 19.23
N ALA A 52 -19.07 14.04 19.00
CA ALA A 52 -18.18 15.07 19.53
C ALA A 52 -17.64 16.05 18.48
N SER A 53 -17.64 15.66 17.21
CA SER A 53 -17.06 16.43 16.10
C SER A 53 -18.13 17.03 15.20
N ALA A 54 -17.86 18.19 14.61
CA ALA A 54 -18.69 18.70 13.52
C ALA A 54 -18.53 17.81 12.28
N ARG A 55 -19.58 17.73 11.44
CA ARG A 55 -19.53 16.92 10.20
C ARG A 55 -18.36 17.38 9.31
N PRO A 56 -17.34 16.54 9.06
CA PRO A 56 -16.23 16.91 8.20
C PRO A 56 -16.67 16.92 6.73
N ARG A 57 -15.96 17.72 5.91
CA ARG A 57 -16.17 17.74 4.47
C ARG A 57 -15.55 16.48 3.86
N ALA A 58 -16.32 15.79 3.02
CA ALA A 58 -15.78 14.64 2.27
C ALA A 58 -14.70 15.12 1.30
N VAL A 59 -13.51 14.52 1.41
CA VAL A 59 -12.38 14.71 0.51
C VAL A 59 -12.06 13.36 -0.08
N ALA A 60 -12.00 13.27 -1.42
CA ALA A 60 -11.56 12.06 -2.08
C ALA A 60 -10.04 11.96 -1.96
N VAL A 61 -9.56 10.89 -1.33
CA VAL A 61 -8.14 10.59 -1.18
C VAL A 61 -7.93 9.16 -1.66
N ALA A 62 -6.92 8.96 -2.52
CA ALA A 62 -6.60 7.65 -3.07
C ALA A 62 -5.82 6.78 -2.09
N ASP A 63 -4.93 7.41 -1.30
CA ASP A 63 -3.96 6.74 -0.45
C ASP A 63 -3.93 7.31 0.96
N ILE A 64 -3.40 6.53 1.90
CA ILE A 64 -3.23 6.93 3.31
C ILE A 64 -2.13 7.99 3.53
N ALA A 65 -1.63 8.65 2.49
CA ALA A 65 -0.62 9.72 2.56
C ALA A 65 0.73 9.25 3.22
N PRO A 66 1.61 10.10 3.82
CA PRO A 66 2.99 9.70 4.16
C PRO A 66 3.09 8.67 5.29
N TRP A 67 1.98 8.37 5.95
CA TRP A 67 1.91 7.47 7.10
C TRP A 67 2.38 6.04 6.79
N GLY A 68 2.11 5.55 5.57
CA GLY A 68 2.61 4.24 5.12
C GLY A 68 4.13 4.16 5.11
N LEU A 69 4.79 5.21 4.59
CA LEU A 69 6.25 5.31 4.59
C LEU A 69 6.82 5.37 6.02
N MET A 70 6.14 6.06 6.94
CA MET A 70 6.57 6.14 8.34
C MET A 70 6.53 4.76 9.03
N MET A 71 5.46 3.99 8.82
CA MET A 71 5.36 2.62 9.33
C MET A 71 6.43 1.70 8.70
N GLU A 72 6.74 1.90 7.42
CA GLU A 72 7.81 1.19 6.74
C GLU A 72 9.18 1.46 7.40
N VAL A 73 9.51 2.72 7.62
CA VAL A 73 10.76 3.14 8.29
C VAL A 73 10.81 2.57 9.71
N LEU A 74 9.71 2.67 10.47
CA LEU A 74 9.62 2.07 11.81
C LEU A 74 9.80 0.55 11.78
N GLY A 75 9.35 -0.13 10.72
CA GLY A 75 9.59 -1.55 10.52
C GLY A 75 11.08 -1.89 10.40
N VAL A 76 11.84 -1.10 9.63
CA VAL A 76 13.30 -1.27 9.49
C VAL A 76 14.01 -0.97 10.81
N VAL A 77 13.67 0.14 11.46
CA VAL A 77 14.19 0.50 12.80
C VAL A 77 13.89 -0.61 13.82
N GLY A 78 12.72 -1.24 13.71
CA GLY A 78 12.34 -2.38 14.53
C GLY A 78 13.30 -3.57 14.39
N VAL A 79 13.69 -3.94 13.17
CA VAL A 79 14.66 -5.02 12.96
C VAL A 79 16.00 -4.68 13.62
N VAL A 80 16.51 -3.48 13.39
CA VAL A 80 17.78 -3.00 13.97
C VAL A 80 17.74 -2.99 15.50
N SER A 81 16.68 -2.44 16.08
CA SER A 81 16.48 -2.35 17.54
C SER A 81 16.43 -3.74 18.19
N ASN A 82 15.64 -4.66 17.63
CA ASN A 82 15.52 -6.01 18.18
C ASN A 82 16.81 -6.81 18.03
N CYS A 83 17.57 -6.64 16.93
CA CYS A 83 18.91 -7.24 16.80
C CYS A 83 19.89 -6.64 17.83
N GLY A 84 19.82 -5.33 18.09
CA GLY A 84 20.58 -4.67 19.15
C GLY A 84 20.25 -5.21 20.55
N LEU A 85 18.97 -5.46 20.85
CA LEU A 85 18.55 -6.09 22.11
C LEU A 85 19.12 -7.50 22.28
N LEU A 86 19.18 -8.28 21.18
CA LEU A 86 19.83 -9.59 21.19
C LEU A 86 21.34 -9.47 21.46
N LEU A 87 22.02 -8.46 20.89
CA LEU A 87 23.44 -8.21 21.16
C LEU A 87 23.69 -7.92 22.65
N LEU A 88 22.86 -7.07 23.25
CA LEU A 88 22.96 -6.75 24.69
C LEU A 88 22.70 -7.96 25.59
N THR A 89 21.89 -8.91 25.11
CA THR A 89 21.53 -10.13 25.85
C THR A 89 22.49 -11.30 25.55
N ALA A 90 23.38 -11.17 24.57
CA ALA A 90 24.29 -12.22 24.12
C ALA A 90 25.14 -12.89 25.22
N PRO A 91 25.65 -12.21 26.26
CA PRO A 91 26.38 -12.87 27.35
C PRO A 91 25.55 -13.91 28.12
N THR A 92 24.22 -13.77 28.12
CA THR A 92 23.31 -14.77 28.69
C THR A 92 22.90 -15.85 27.69
N LEU A 93 23.10 -15.60 26.40
CA LEU A 93 22.79 -16.52 25.31
C LEU A 93 23.84 -17.64 25.19
N ASP A 94 25.08 -17.41 25.64
CA ASP A 94 26.17 -18.41 25.70
C ASP A 94 25.74 -19.70 26.43
N ALA A 95 24.75 -19.63 27.34
CA ALA A 95 24.20 -20.79 28.04
C ALA A 95 23.25 -21.66 27.18
N TYR A 96 22.74 -21.14 26.06
CA TYR A 96 21.73 -21.77 25.20
C TYR A 96 22.21 -22.01 23.76
N VAL A 97 23.38 -21.49 23.39
CA VAL A 97 23.96 -21.72 22.07
C VAL A 97 24.51 -23.16 22.01
N PRO A 98 24.12 -23.98 21.02
CA PRO A 98 24.60 -25.34 20.89
C PRO A 98 26.10 -25.39 20.59
N GLU A 99 26.75 -26.47 21.05
CA GLU A 99 28.19 -26.78 20.93
C GLU A 99 28.76 -26.58 19.51
N PHE A 100 27.94 -26.66 18.45
CA PHE A 100 28.36 -26.43 17.06
C PHE A 100 28.77 -24.98 16.75
N LEU A 101 28.25 -24.00 17.49
CA LEU A 101 28.62 -22.60 17.42
C LEU A 101 29.75 -22.25 18.41
N GLU A 102 30.38 -23.25 19.06
CA GLU A 102 31.57 -23.07 19.88
C GLU A 102 32.77 -22.61 19.03
N VAL A 103 32.76 -21.34 18.69
CA VAL A 103 33.97 -20.50 18.64
C VAL A 103 34.35 -20.10 20.09
N SER A 104 33.80 -20.78 21.10
CA SER A 104 34.07 -20.58 22.53
C SER A 104 35.34 -21.29 22.97
N ARG A 105 36.48 -20.82 22.48
CA ARG A 105 37.77 -20.92 23.20
C ARG A 105 38.82 -19.92 22.72
N VAL A 106 38.39 -18.82 22.14
CA VAL A 106 39.29 -17.73 21.71
C VAL A 106 38.93 -16.48 22.51
N ASP A 107 39.96 -15.75 22.91
CA ASP A 107 39.99 -14.51 23.71
C ASP A 107 38.71 -13.67 23.68
N SER A 108 38.36 -13.04 24.81
CA SER A 108 37.12 -12.24 25.00
C SER A 108 36.83 -11.24 23.87
N HIS A 109 37.85 -10.66 23.24
CA HIS A 109 37.70 -9.74 22.11
C HIS A 109 37.26 -10.44 20.82
N THR A 110 37.75 -11.65 20.54
CA THR A 110 37.45 -12.40 19.32
C THR A 110 36.01 -12.93 19.34
N TRP A 111 35.53 -13.38 20.51
CA TRP A 111 34.12 -13.78 20.69
C TRP A 111 33.16 -12.61 20.47
N ALA A 112 33.47 -11.43 21.03
CA ALA A 112 32.63 -10.24 20.85
C ALA A 112 32.51 -9.81 19.38
N ILE A 113 33.62 -9.85 18.62
CA ILE A 113 33.64 -9.54 17.19
C ILE A 113 32.84 -10.57 16.39
N GLY A 114 33.00 -11.87 16.68
CA GLY A 114 32.27 -12.94 16.02
C GLY A 114 30.76 -12.84 16.19
N THR A 115 30.30 -12.59 17.42
CA THR A 115 28.88 -12.39 17.74
C THR A 115 28.30 -11.17 17.04
N LEU A 116 29.05 -10.06 16.97
CA LEU A 116 28.62 -8.86 16.25
C LEU A 116 28.47 -9.12 14.74
N LEU A 117 29.45 -9.79 14.13
CA LEU A 117 29.38 -10.13 12.69
C LEU A 117 28.21 -11.06 12.38
N LEU A 118 27.97 -12.06 13.23
CA LEU A 118 26.85 -12.99 13.07
C LEU A 118 25.50 -12.25 13.18
N LEU A 119 25.36 -11.32 14.13
CA LEU A 119 24.16 -10.50 14.27
C LEU A 119 23.94 -9.57 13.09
N VAL A 120 24.99 -8.96 12.54
CA VAL A 120 24.90 -8.15 11.31
C VAL A 120 24.42 -9.01 10.14
N ILE A 121 24.91 -10.25 10.01
CA ILE A 121 24.44 -11.18 8.97
C ILE A 121 22.95 -11.49 9.17
N ILE A 122 22.53 -11.81 10.40
CA ILE A 122 21.11 -12.08 10.71
C ILE A 122 20.25 -10.85 10.39
N GLU A 123 20.68 -9.66 10.78
CA GLU A 123 19.99 -8.40 10.50
C GLU A 123 19.78 -8.21 9.00
N HIS A 124 20.83 -8.37 8.19
CA HIS A 124 20.73 -8.24 6.73
C HIS A 124 19.81 -9.30 6.10
N VAL A 125 19.82 -10.53 6.63
CA VAL A 125 18.90 -11.58 6.18
C VAL A 125 17.44 -11.20 6.51
N LEU A 126 17.17 -10.66 7.69
CA LEU A 126 15.82 -10.21 8.08
C LEU A 126 15.34 -9.02 7.24
N VAL A 127 16.21 -8.05 6.96
CA VAL A 127 15.91 -6.93 6.07
C VAL A 127 15.67 -7.42 4.63
N ALA A 128 16.51 -8.33 4.13
CA ALA A 128 16.33 -8.92 2.81
C ALA A 128 15.02 -9.71 2.70
N LEU A 129 14.66 -10.48 3.74
CA LEU A 129 13.40 -11.21 3.80
C LEU A 129 12.20 -10.26 3.78
N ARG A 130 12.26 -9.16 4.52
CA ARG A 130 11.22 -8.11 4.49
C ARG A 130 11.02 -7.58 3.08
N VAL A 131 12.10 -7.18 2.41
CA VAL A 131 12.06 -6.65 1.04
C VAL A 131 11.54 -7.71 0.05
N PHE A 132 11.95 -8.97 0.23
CA PHE A 132 11.47 -10.08 -0.60
C PHE A 132 9.96 -10.30 -0.45
N ILE A 133 9.42 -10.21 0.77
CA ILE A 133 7.98 -10.30 1.02
C ILE A 133 7.25 -9.15 0.33
N GLN A 134 7.76 -7.91 0.48
CA GLN A 134 7.17 -6.74 -0.19
C GLN A 134 7.16 -6.90 -1.71
N TYR A 135 8.21 -7.49 -2.30
CA TYR A 135 8.27 -7.76 -3.73
C TYR A 135 7.31 -8.87 -4.18
N THR A 136 7.08 -9.88 -3.34
CA THR A 136 6.27 -11.06 -3.71
C THR A 136 4.78 -10.78 -3.61
N VAL A 137 4.36 -9.89 -2.70
CA VAL A 137 2.95 -9.56 -2.49
C VAL A 137 2.55 -8.46 -3.48
N PRO A 138 1.65 -8.73 -4.43
CA PRO A 138 1.16 -7.68 -5.34
C PRO A 138 0.24 -6.71 -4.59
N ASP A 139 0.45 -5.41 -4.78
CA ASP A 139 -0.33 -4.35 -4.11
C ASP A 139 -1.82 -4.39 -4.43
N VAL A 140 -2.19 -4.90 -5.62
CA VAL A 140 -3.58 -5.01 -6.07
C VAL A 140 -3.98 -6.48 -6.21
N PRO A 141 -5.03 -6.94 -5.51
CA PRO A 141 -5.52 -8.30 -5.65
C PRO A 141 -6.16 -8.53 -7.02
N LYS A 142 -6.15 -9.78 -7.50
CA LYS A 142 -6.61 -10.16 -8.85
C LYS A 142 -8.07 -9.79 -9.11
N ASP A 143 -8.93 -9.95 -8.11
CA ASP A 143 -10.37 -9.67 -8.25
C ASP A 143 -10.63 -8.19 -8.52
N VAL A 144 -9.88 -7.30 -7.86
CA VAL A 144 -9.98 -5.86 -8.06
C VAL A 144 -9.47 -5.48 -9.44
N ARG A 145 -8.38 -6.08 -9.91
CA ARG A 145 -7.88 -5.87 -11.28
C ARG A 145 -8.93 -6.28 -12.32
N MET A 146 -9.56 -7.43 -12.13
CA MET A 146 -10.63 -7.90 -13.03
C MET A 146 -11.82 -6.93 -13.03
N GLN A 147 -12.23 -6.41 -11.87
CA GLN A 147 -13.30 -5.41 -11.77
C GLN A 147 -12.95 -4.11 -12.49
N ILE A 148 -11.71 -3.61 -12.32
CA ILE A 148 -11.24 -2.40 -13.01
C ILE A 148 -11.22 -2.63 -14.53
N ASP A 149 -10.72 -3.77 -14.98
CA ASP A 149 -10.68 -4.13 -16.40
C ASP A 149 -12.10 -4.23 -16.98
N ASP A 150 -13.04 -4.86 -16.25
CA ASP A 150 -14.44 -4.96 -16.64
C ASP A 150 -15.16 -3.61 -16.69
N GLU A 151 -14.85 -2.70 -15.75
CA GLU A 151 -15.36 -1.33 -15.76
C GLU A 151 -14.83 -0.54 -16.95
N MET A 152 -13.53 -0.64 -17.21
CA MET A 152 -12.89 0.03 -18.34
C MET A 152 -13.44 -0.48 -19.68
N MET A 153 -13.69 -1.79 -19.81
CA MET A 153 -14.32 -2.37 -20.99
C MET A 153 -15.75 -1.84 -21.19
N ARG A 154 -16.54 -1.76 -20.11
CA ARG A 154 -17.91 -1.20 -20.14
C ARG A 154 -17.91 0.27 -20.54
N GLU A 155 -16.99 1.06 -20.00
CA GLU A 155 -16.87 2.48 -20.32
C GLU A 155 -16.48 2.70 -21.78
N ASN A 156 -15.46 1.99 -22.28
CA ASN A 156 -15.04 2.04 -23.68
C ASN A 156 -16.19 1.66 -24.64
N HIS A 157 -16.97 0.63 -24.28
CA HIS A 157 -18.13 0.22 -25.05
C HIS A 157 -19.20 1.33 -25.10
N ARG A 158 -19.45 2.05 -24.00
CA ARG A 158 -20.41 3.16 -23.95
C ARG A 158 -19.98 4.33 -24.83
N VAL A 159 -18.71 4.74 -24.73
CA VAL A 159 -18.16 5.84 -25.54
C VAL A 159 -18.24 5.50 -27.04
N ARG A 160 -17.95 4.25 -27.40
CA ARG A 160 -18.07 3.77 -28.78
C ARG A 160 -19.50 3.85 -29.31
N LEU A 161 -20.50 3.41 -28.53
CA LEU A 161 -21.90 3.48 -28.95
C LEU A 161 -22.38 4.93 -29.10
N GLN A 162 -21.95 5.83 -28.21
CA GLN A 162 -22.24 7.26 -28.34
C GLN A 162 -21.66 7.82 -29.65
N ALA A 163 -20.39 7.51 -29.96
CA ALA A 163 -19.76 7.93 -31.21
C ALA A 163 -20.53 7.42 -32.44
N LEU A 164 -20.89 6.13 -32.49
CA LEU A 164 -21.69 5.55 -33.57
C LEU A 164 -23.05 6.23 -33.72
N ASN A 165 -23.73 6.51 -32.61
CA ASN A 165 -25.01 7.22 -32.62
C ASN A 165 -24.87 8.64 -33.18
N ASP A 166 -23.82 9.36 -32.79
CA ASP A 166 -23.57 10.72 -33.27
C ASP A 166 -23.21 10.76 -34.77
N MET A 167 -22.43 9.79 -35.26
CA MET A 167 -22.14 9.65 -36.69
C MET A 167 -23.37 9.27 -37.52
N SER A 168 -24.22 8.38 -37.01
CA SER A 168 -25.50 8.04 -37.63
C SER A 168 -26.38 9.28 -37.82
N LYS A 169 -26.48 10.12 -36.78
CA LYS A 169 -27.19 11.42 -36.86
C LYS A 169 -26.58 12.37 -37.90
N GLN A 170 -25.27 12.32 -38.11
CA GLN A 170 -24.58 13.10 -39.14
C GLN A 170 -24.70 12.49 -40.56
N GLY A 171 -25.35 11.35 -40.72
CA GLY A 171 -25.56 10.67 -42.00
C GLY A 171 -24.28 10.02 -42.56
N VAL A 172 -23.30 9.74 -41.70
CA VAL A 172 -22.05 9.08 -42.06
C VAL A 172 -22.24 7.57 -41.88
N ILE A 173 -22.14 6.80 -42.97
CA ILE A 173 -22.23 5.33 -42.93
C ILE A 173 -20.80 4.79 -42.75
N ILE A 174 -20.50 4.23 -41.58
CA ILE A 174 -19.22 3.58 -41.29
C ILE A 174 -19.51 2.21 -40.68
N SER A 175 -18.76 1.17 -41.08
CA SER A 175 -18.88 -0.16 -40.49
C SER A 175 -18.50 -0.14 -39.01
N PRO A 176 -19.20 -0.88 -38.13
CA PRO A 176 -18.87 -0.96 -36.71
C PRO A 176 -17.40 -1.27 -36.47
N ASP A 177 -16.80 -2.10 -37.31
CA ASP A 177 -15.43 -2.61 -37.22
C ASP A 177 -14.36 -1.50 -37.21
N SER A 178 -14.65 -0.31 -37.76
CA SER A 178 -13.68 0.81 -37.80
C SER A 178 -13.32 1.38 -36.42
N PHE A 179 -13.96 0.91 -35.35
CA PHE A 179 -13.76 1.37 -33.98
C PHE A 179 -13.09 0.30 -33.10
N SER A 180 -12.69 -0.86 -33.65
CA SER A 180 -12.13 -2.00 -32.88
C SER A 180 -10.79 -1.71 -32.20
N GLY A 181 -10.06 -0.69 -32.64
CA GLY A 181 -8.79 -0.25 -32.08
C GLY A 181 -8.93 0.78 -30.95
N PRO A 182 -7.80 1.19 -30.34
CA PRO A 182 -7.75 2.26 -29.35
C PRO A 182 -8.38 3.56 -29.89
N ALA A 183 -8.93 4.39 -28.99
CA ALA A 183 -9.67 5.60 -29.36
C ALA A 183 -8.87 6.59 -30.23
N SER A 184 -7.54 6.55 -30.17
CA SER A 184 -6.63 7.34 -31.02
C SER A 184 -6.71 6.96 -32.50
N GLU A 185 -7.15 5.75 -32.84
CA GLU A 185 -7.27 5.25 -34.21
C GLU A 185 -8.65 5.50 -34.83
N TRP A 186 -9.56 6.13 -34.07
CA TRP A 186 -10.93 6.30 -34.51
C TRP A 186 -11.04 7.36 -35.62
N PRO A 187 -11.89 7.12 -36.64
CA PRO A 187 -12.11 8.10 -37.71
C PRO A 187 -12.60 9.45 -37.16
N SER A 188 -11.89 10.53 -37.48
CA SER A 188 -12.30 11.88 -37.05
C SER A 188 -13.56 12.37 -37.78
N LEU A 189 -14.40 13.11 -37.05
CA LEU A 189 -15.68 13.63 -37.55
C LEU A 189 -15.52 14.81 -38.54
N GLU A 190 -14.31 15.35 -38.71
CA GLU A 190 -14.08 16.65 -39.37
C GLU A 190 -14.22 16.67 -40.90
N GLY A 191 -14.37 15.52 -41.58
CA GLY A 191 -14.20 15.48 -43.05
C GLY A 191 -15.36 14.96 -43.91
N LYS A 192 -16.39 14.32 -43.34
CA LYS A 192 -17.35 13.50 -44.13
C LYS A 192 -18.80 13.98 -44.04
N ARG A 193 -19.04 15.28 -44.15
CA ARG A 193 -20.41 15.77 -44.43
C ARG A 193 -20.78 15.33 -45.85
N ARG A 194 -21.66 14.32 -45.98
CA ARG A 194 -22.25 13.95 -47.28
C ARG A 194 -22.78 15.24 -47.93
N ARG A 195 -22.08 15.73 -48.97
CA ARG A 195 -22.63 16.74 -49.88
C ARG A 195 -23.90 16.13 -50.47
N LYS A 196 -25.08 16.51 -49.96
CA LYS A 196 -26.35 16.29 -50.65
C LYS A 196 -26.21 17.02 -51.99
N LYS A 197 -25.91 16.29 -53.06
CA LYS A 197 -26.02 16.81 -54.42
C LYS A 197 -27.50 17.14 -54.62
N SER A 198 -27.84 18.42 -54.58
CA SER A 198 -29.14 18.92 -55.03
C SER A 198 -29.15 18.75 -56.55
N PHE A 199 -29.81 17.71 -57.06
CA PHE A 199 -30.11 17.59 -58.48
C PHE A 199 -31.31 18.49 -58.75
N ILE A 200 -31.04 19.70 -59.22
CA ILE A 200 -32.04 20.58 -59.81
C ILE A 200 -32.32 20.03 -61.21
N PHE A 201 -33.56 19.58 -61.43
CA PHE A 201 -34.10 19.27 -62.75
C PHE A 201 -34.16 20.56 -63.60
N PHE A 202 -33.64 20.49 -64.81
CA PHE A 202 -34.05 21.33 -65.95
C PHE A 202 -34.29 20.40 -67.13
#